data_AF-A0A9P1KJI7-F1
#
_entry.id   AF-A0A9P1KJI7-F1
#
_cell.length_a   1.000
_cell.length_b   1.000
_cell.length_c   1.000
_cell.angle_alpha   90.00
_cell.angle_beta   90.00
_cell.angle_gamma   90.00
#
_symmetry.space_group_name_H-M   'P 1'
#
loop_
_entity.id
_entity.type
_entity.pdbx_description
1 polymer ?
#
loop_
_entity_poly.entity_id
_entity_poly.type
_entity_poly.pdbx_seq_one_letter_code
_entity_poly.pdbx_strand_id
1 'polypeptide(L)'
;MTSTIFSPTTSDVESNSWLYLIADEVDHFTGDDWLALCPDIDEGELYRDWFIWYDADVNGSWEAYDHLTGEQIISPDLEWIKSQIDAIENRRQLSYIHIA
;
A
#
# COMPACT_ATOMS: atom_id res chain seq x y z
N MET A 1 29.35 32.06 -6.04
CA MET A 1 29.23 30.62 -6.35
C MET A 1 30.15 29.88 -5.42
N THR A 2 29.60 29.19 -4.43
CA THR A 2 30.32 28.19 -3.64
C THR A 2 29.26 27.17 -3.19
N SER A 3 29.20 26.03 -3.87
CA SER A 3 28.34 24.92 -3.46
C SER A 3 29.14 24.06 -2.51
N THR A 4 28.72 24.00 -1.25
CA THR A 4 29.27 23.05 -0.28
C THR A 4 28.74 21.66 -0.63
N ILE A 5 29.63 20.77 -1.05
CA ILE A 5 29.34 19.36 -1.22
C ILE A 5 29.26 18.76 0.19
N PHE A 6 28.07 18.32 0.58
CA PHE A 6 27.88 17.56 1.80
C PHE A 6 28.40 16.14 1.54
N SER A 7 29.54 15.79 2.12
CA SER A 7 30.02 14.41 2.15
C SER A 7 29.44 13.74 3.39
N PRO A 8 28.55 12.75 3.25
CA PRO A 8 28.02 12.03 4.41
C PRO A 8 29.17 11.28 5.08
N THR A 9 29.38 11.58 6.36
CA THR A 9 30.32 10.85 7.21
C THR A 9 29.71 9.50 7.59
N THR A 10 30.57 8.48 7.71
CA THR A 10 30.24 7.06 7.90
C THR A 10 29.40 6.73 9.15
N SER A 11 28.98 7.71 9.95
CA SER A 11 28.01 7.56 11.04
C SER A 11 26.54 7.56 10.57
N ASP A 12 26.25 8.03 9.36
CA ASP A 12 24.88 8.04 8.79
C ASP A 12 24.48 6.70 8.15
N VAL A 13 25.41 5.73 8.13
CA VAL A 13 25.23 4.42 7.48
C VAL A 13 24.52 3.41 8.40
N GLU A 14 24.57 3.61 9.72
CA GLU A 14 23.90 2.69 10.66
C GLU A 14 22.40 2.98 10.83
N SER A 15 21.92 4.18 10.50
CA SER A 15 20.49 4.53 10.62
C SER A 15 19.62 4.11 9.43
N ASN A 16 20.22 3.55 8.38
CA ASN A 16 19.52 3.14 7.15
C ASN A 16 19.60 1.62 6.88
N SER A 17 20.17 0.84 7.81
CA SER A 17 20.29 -0.62 7.63
C SER A 17 18.94 -1.32 7.56
N TRP A 18 17.91 -0.79 8.24
CA TRP A 18 16.55 -1.34 8.21
C TRP A 18 15.83 -1.07 6.88
N LEU A 19 16.02 0.12 6.28
CA LEU A 19 15.45 0.44 4.97
C LEU A 19 16.06 -0.44 3.86
N TYR A 20 17.34 -0.78 3.97
CA TYR A 20 17.99 -1.71 3.05
C TYR A 20 17.49 -3.16 3.22
N LEU A 21 17.21 -3.58 4.45
CA LEU A 21 16.60 -4.89 4.72
C LEU A 21 15.17 -4.96 4.17
N ILE A 22 14.36 -3.91 4.39
CA ILE A 22 13.00 -3.83 3.83
C ILE A 22 13.04 -3.84 2.29
N ALA A 23 13.97 -3.11 1.67
CA ALA A 23 14.08 -3.07 0.21
C ALA A 23 14.53 -4.40 -0.42
N ASP A 24 15.39 -5.16 0.25
CA ASP A 24 15.82 -6.51 -0.18
C ASP A 24 14.69 -7.56 0.03
N GLU A 25 13.85 -7.33 1.04
CA GLU A 25 12.73 -8.18 1.42
C GLU A 25 11.47 -7.93 0.56
N VAL A 26 11.28 -6.71 0.04
CA VAL A 26 10.20 -6.35 -0.92
C VAL A 26 10.26 -7.16 -2.22
N ASP A 27 11.45 -7.56 -2.68
CA ASP A 27 11.60 -8.42 -3.88
C ASP A 27 11.15 -9.88 -3.63
N HIS A 28 10.94 -10.27 -2.37
CA HIS A 28 10.60 -11.64 -1.97
C HIS A 28 9.20 -11.79 -1.35
N PHE A 29 8.63 -10.70 -0.84
CA PHE A 29 7.30 -10.71 -0.24
C PHE A 29 6.26 -10.28 -1.27
N THR A 30 5.44 -11.24 -1.72
CA THR A 30 4.23 -10.95 -2.49
C THR A 30 3.18 -10.30 -1.58
N GLY A 31 2.15 -9.66 -2.15
CA GLY A 31 1.18 -8.87 -1.37
C GLY A 31 0.53 -9.60 -0.19
N ASP A 32 0.44 -10.93 -0.24
CA ASP A 32 -0.08 -11.78 0.84
C ASP A 32 0.93 -12.02 1.97
N ASP A 33 2.23 -11.96 1.71
CA ASP A 33 3.26 -12.21 2.72
C ASP A 33 3.36 -11.05 3.74
N TRP A 34 2.87 -9.87 3.37
CA TRP A 34 2.74 -8.71 4.27
C TRP A 34 1.67 -8.91 5.34
N LEU A 35 0.67 -9.77 5.10
CA LEU A 35 -0.37 -10.09 6.08
C LEU A 35 0.21 -10.76 7.33
N ALA A 36 1.24 -11.59 7.18
CA ALA A 36 1.88 -12.28 8.29
C ALA A 36 2.70 -11.34 9.21
N LEU A 37 3.09 -10.16 8.71
CA LEU A 37 3.87 -9.16 9.45
C LEU A 37 2.98 -8.16 10.20
N CYS A 38 1.67 -8.16 9.96
CA CYS A 38 0.71 -7.29 10.62
C CYS A 38 -0.28 -8.13 11.44
N PRO A 39 0.11 -8.58 12.66
CA PRO A 39 -0.71 -9.46 13.49
C PRO A 39 -2.02 -8.82 13.98
N ASP A 40 -2.21 -7.52 13.74
CA ASP A 40 -3.41 -6.74 14.10
C ASP A 40 -4.36 -6.54 12.90
N ILE A 41 -4.01 -7.04 11.71
CA ILE A 41 -4.91 -7.04 10.54
C ILE A 41 -5.64 -8.38 10.54
N ASP A 42 -6.65 -8.49 11.40
CA ASP A 42 -7.38 -9.74 11.63
C ASP A 42 -8.08 -10.28 10.34
N GLU A 43 -8.41 -9.40 9.38
CA GLU A 43 -9.18 -9.74 8.17
C GLU A 43 -8.74 -8.93 6.93
N GLY A 44 -7.43 -8.88 6.65
CA GLY A 44 -6.88 -8.21 5.47
C GLY A 44 -6.93 -9.10 4.23
N GLU A 45 -7.49 -8.62 3.13
CA GLU A 45 -7.49 -9.31 1.82
C GLU A 45 -7.13 -8.37 0.66
N LEU A 46 -6.52 -8.92 -0.38
CA LEU A 46 -6.35 -8.23 -1.65
C LEU A 46 -7.61 -8.38 -2.51
N TYR A 47 -8.14 -7.26 -3.00
CA TYR A 47 -9.27 -7.24 -3.93
C TYR A 47 -8.98 -6.34 -5.13
N ARG A 48 -8.79 -6.94 -6.31
CA ARG A 48 -8.43 -6.22 -7.54
C ARG A 48 -7.20 -5.30 -7.36
N ASP A 49 -6.18 -5.79 -6.68
CA ASP A 49 -4.92 -5.09 -6.35
C ASP A 49 -5.06 -3.94 -5.33
N TRP A 50 -6.25 -3.78 -4.74
CA TRP A 50 -6.46 -2.93 -3.57
C TRP A 50 -6.26 -3.75 -2.29
N PHE A 51 -5.67 -3.10 -1.29
CA PHE A 51 -5.56 -3.68 0.05
C PHE A 51 -6.82 -3.34 0.84
N ILE A 52 -7.58 -4.34 1.28
CA ILE A 52 -8.81 -4.16 2.08
C ILE A 52 -8.61 -4.76 3.46
N TRP A 53 -9.03 -4.06 4.52
CA TRP A 53 -9.02 -4.59 5.89
C TRP A 53 -10.19 -4.05 6.71
N TYR A 54 -10.55 -4.74 7.80
CA TYR A 54 -11.49 -4.24 8.79
C TYR A 54 -10.73 -3.68 10.00
N ASP A 55 -10.88 -2.39 10.27
CA ASP A 55 -10.26 -1.75 11.44
C ASP A 55 -11.23 -1.80 12.63
N ALA A 56 -11.18 -2.91 13.38
CA ALA A 56 -12.03 -3.12 14.55
C ALA A 56 -11.68 -2.20 15.73
N ASP A 57 -10.41 -1.80 15.85
CA ASP A 57 -9.86 -1.16 17.04
C ASP A 57 -10.00 0.36 17.03
N VAL A 58 -9.99 0.98 15.84
CA VAL A 58 -10.04 2.44 15.71
C VAL A 58 -11.45 2.92 15.39
N ASN A 59 -12.10 2.34 14.38
CA ASN A 59 -13.35 2.91 13.83
C ASN A 59 -14.47 1.89 13.55
N GLY A 60 -14.21 0.59 13.63
CA GLY A 60 -15.19 -0.46 13.36
C GLY A 60 -15.70 -0.42 11.92
N SER A 61 -14.85 -0.09 10.95
CA SER A 61 -15.20 0.06 9.54
C SER A 61 -14.23 -0.72 8.64
N TRP A 62 -14.70 -1.03 7.44
CA TRP A 62 -13.84 -1.50 6.37
C TRP A 62 -13.09 -0.34 5.75
N GLU A 63 -11.83 -0.60 5.42
CA GLU A 63 -10.95 0.32 4.74
C GLU A 63 -10.36 -0.35 3.51
N ALA A 64 -10.20 0.42 2.45
CA ALA A 64 -9.50 -0.01 1.25
C ALA A 64 -8.47 1.04 0.85
N TYR A 65 -7.28 0.57 0.49
CA TYR A 65 -6.16 1.40 0.06
C TYR A 65 -5.70 1.02 -1.34
N ASP A 66 -5.57 2.02 -2.19
CA ASP A 66 -4.99 1.90 -3.52
C ASP A 66 -3.53 2.32 -3.52
N HIS A 67 -2.65 1.36 -3.78
CA HIS A 67 -1.22 1.60 -3.87
C HIS A 67 -0.82 2.45 -5.10
N LEU A 68 -1.64 2.49 -6.16
CA LEU A 68 -1.33 3.22 -7.39
C LEU A 68 -1.55 4.73 -7.24
N THR A 69 -2.61 5.14 -6.53
CA THR A 69 -2.98 6.55 -6.37
C THR A 69 -2.78 7.08 -4.94
N GLY A 70 -2.60 6.19 -3.97
CA GLY A 70 -2.60 6.54 -2.55
C GLY A 70 -4.00 6.91 -2.03
N GLU A 71 -5.07 6.57 -2.76
CA GLU A 71 -6.43 6.82 -2.32
C GLU A 71 -6.89 5.81 -1.26
N GLN A 72 -7.67 6.28 -0.30
CA GLN A 72 -8.27 5.47 0.76
C GLN A 72 -9.79 5.62 0.74
N ILE A 73 -10.50 4.50 0.87
CA ILE A 73 -11.96 4.44 0.96
C ILE A 73 -12.31 3.79 2.29
N ILE A 74 -13.21 4.41 3.06
CA ILE A 74 -13.62 3.93 4.39
C ILE A 74 -15.15 3.83 4.42
N SER A 75 -15.68 2.70 4.87
CA SER A 75 -17.13 2.46 5.00
C SER A 75 -17.41 1.28 5.93
N PRO A 76 -18.53 1.28 6.69
CA PRO A 76 -18.96 0.10 7.43
C PRO A 76 -19.45 -1.05 6.52
N ASP A 77 -19.65 -0.81 5.22
CA ASP A 77 -20.19 -1.79 4.26
C ASP A 77 -19.10 -2.23 3.26
N LEU A 78 -18.65 -3.49 3.40
CA LEU A 78 -17.65 -4.12 2.54
C LEU A 78 -18.12 -4.25 1.08
N GLU A 79 -19.38 -4.62 0.86
CA GLU A 79 -19.92 -4.79 -0.50
C GLU A 79 -19.96 -3.45 -1.22
N TRP A 80 -20.26 -2.38 -0.50
CA TRP A 80 -20.19 -1.02 -1.04
C TRP A 80 -18.75 -0.63 -1.43
N ILE A 81 -17.76 -0.93 -0.59
CA ILE A 81 -16.34 -0.70 -0.92
C ILE A 81 -15.94 -1.45 -2.18
N LYS A 82 -16.25 -2.76 -2.25
CA LYS A 82 -15.95 -3.59 -3.42
C LYS A 82 -16.60 -3.03 -4.69
N SER A 83 -17.84 -2.54 -4.60
CA SER A 83 -18.52 -1.89 -5.71
C SER A 83 -17.82 -0.59 -6.17
N GLN A 84 -17.29 0.21 -5.24
CA GLN A 84 -16.51 1.42 -5.60
C GLN A 84 -15.21 1.04 -6.31
N ILE A 85 -14.48 0.04 -5.78
CA ILE A 85 -13.23 -0.46 -6.37
C ILE A 85 -13.50 -0.98 -7.79
N ASP A 86 -14.56 -1.77 -7.99
CA ASP A 86 -14.97 -2.24 -9.31
C ASP A 86 -15.22 -1.07 -10.27
N ALA A 87 -15.92 -0.02 -9.83
CA ALA A 87 -16.18 1.14 -10.67
C ALA A 87 -14.89 1.90 -11.05
N ILE A 88 -13.92 1.97 -10.15
CA ILE A 88 -12.61 2.62 -10.39
C ILE A 88 -11.78 1.77 -11.35
N GLU A 89 -11.62 0.48 -11.07
CA GLU A 89 -10.77 -0.41 -11.88
C GLU A 89 -11.34 -0.65 -13.27
N ASN A 90 -12.66 -0.77 -13.40
CA ASN A 90 -13.28 -0.87 -14.72
C ASN A 90 -13.04 0.40 -15.55
N ARG A 91 -13.02 1.58 -14.92
CA ARG A 91 -12.70 2.84 -15.61
C ARG A 91 -11.22 2.88 -16.05
N ARG A 92 -10.30 2.38 -15.22
CA ARG A 92 -8.87 2.27 -15.55
C ARG A 92 -8.65 1.34 -16.74
N GLN A 93 -9.26 0.16 -16.73
CA GLN A 93 -9.19 -0.78 -17.85
C GLN A 93 -9.69 -0.17 -19.16
N LEU A 94 -10.81 0.57 -19.12
CA LEU A 94 -11.32 1.26 -20.30
C LEU A 94 -10.38 2.37 -20.80
N SER A 95 -9.70 3.10 -19.91
CA SER A 95 -8.70 4.10 -20.33
C SER A 95 -7.48 3.51 -21.03
N TYR A 96 -7.06 2.30 -20.64
CA TYR A 96 -5.95 1.61 -21.29
C TYR A 96 -6.31 1.11 -22.70
N ILE A 97 -7.57 0.75 -22.94
CA ILE A 97 -8.03 0.26 -24.25
C ILE A 97 -8.14 1.40 -25.27
N HIS A 98 -8.41 2.64 -24.86
CA HIS A 98 -8.60 3.77 -25.79
C HIS A 98 -7.29 4.39 -26.32
N ILE A 99 -6.14 3.95 -25.81
CA ILE A 99 -4.81 4.44 -26.20
C ILE A 99 -4.05 3.41 -27.07
N ALA A 100 -4.62 2.21 -27.25
CA ALA A 100 -4.02 1.11 -28.03
C ALA A 100 -4.45 1.10 -29.51
#